data_AF-A0A847N7U3-F1
#
_entry.id   AF-A0A847N7U3-F1
#
_cell.length_a   1.000
_cell.length_b   1.000
_cell.length_c   1.000
_cell.angle_alpha   90.00
_cell.angle_beta   90.00
_cell.angle_gamma   90.00
#
_symmetry.space_group_name_H-M   'P 1'
#
loop_
_entity.id
_entity.type
_entity.pdbx_description
1 polymer ?
#
loop_
_entity_poly.entity_id
_entity_poly.type
_entity_poly.pdbx_seq_one_letter_code
_entity_poly.pdbx_strand_id
1 'polypeptide(L)' 'MTVKQYLEENKVKNYVLTNRMRVPMTEEQIKYSDIDDLEVIATEVKNGVLHIRTDYIELGC' A
#
# COMPACT_ATOMS: atom_id res chain seq x y z
N MET A 1 11.43 -2.60 -0.13
CA MET A 1 11.35 -1.33 0.64
C MET A 1 9.97 -1.27 1.25
N THR A 2 9.86 -0.79 2.48
CA THR A 2 8.56 -0.80 3.16
C THR A 2 7.71 0.38 2.72
N VAL A 3 6.40 0.27 2.85
CA VAL A 3 5.46 1.35 2.52
C VAL A 3 5.81 2.60 3.32
N LYS A 4 6.11 2.47 4.62
CA LYS A 4 6.50 3.60 5.46
C LYS A 4 7.75 4.32 4.94
N GLN A 5 8.81 3.58 4.64
CA GLN A 5 10.04 4.15 4.07
C GLN A 5 9.75 4.91 2.78
N TYR A 6 8.94 4.33 1.89
CA TYR A 6 8.56 4.96 0.63
C TYR A 6 7.80 6.28 0.85
N LEU A 7 6.85 6.31 1.80
CA LEU A 7 6.07 7.50 2.13
C LEU A 7 6.92 8.61 2.75
N GLU A 8 7.87 8.26 3.63
CA GLU A 8 8.78 9.21 4.26
C GLU A 8 9.78 9.81 3.26
N GLU A 9 10.37 8.98 2.40
CA GLU A 9 11.34 9.41 1.38
C GLU A 9 10.68 10.32 0.33
N ASN A 10 9.50 9.95 -0.15
CA ASN A 10 8.80 10.66 -1.22
C ASN A 10 7.84 11.75 -0.73
N LYS A 11 7.69 11.91 0.60
CA LYS A 11 6.77 12.85 1.26
C LYS A 11 5.34 12.79 0.69
N VAL A 12 4.88 11.58 0.37
CA VAL A 12 3.58 11.36 -0.27
C VAL A 12 2.48 11.51 0.76
N LYS A 13 1.55 12.44 0.51
CA LYS A 13 0.39 12.67 1.40
C LYS A 13 -0.89 12.02 0.90
N ASN A 14 -1.02 11.85 -0.41
CA ASN A 14 -2.22 11.29 -1.05
C ASN A 14 -1.87 10.00 -1.77
N TYR A 15 -2.23 8.86 -1.17
CA TYR A 15 -1.99 7.55 -1.74
C TYR A 15 -3.14 6.58 -1.44
N VAL A 16 -3.23 5.53 -2.23
CA VAL A 16 -4.11 4.38 -2.01
C VAL A 16 -3.24 3.15 -1.94
N LEU A 17 -3.31 2.42 -0.82
CA LEU A 17 -2.68 1.10 -0.72
C LEU A 17 -3.54 0.09 -1.44
N THR A 18 -2.92 -0.74 -2.26
CA THR A 18 -3.57 -1.83 -2.96
C THR A 18 -2.86 -3.13 -2.64
N ASN A 19 -3.62 -4.20 -2.45
CA ASN A 19 -3.05 -5.53 -2.24
C ASN A 19 -2.37 -6.06 -3.52
N ARG A 20 -1.81 -7.27 -3.44
CA ARG A 20 -1.15 -7.91 -4.58
C ARG A 20 -2.04 -8.04 -5.83
N MET A 21 -3.35 -8.12 -5.64
CA MET A 21 -4.39 -8.21 -6.68
C MET A 21 -4.83 -6.85 -7.24
N ARG A 22 -4.17 -5.74 -6.88
CA ARG A 22 -4.53 -4.36 -7.25
C ARG A 22 -5.89 -3.91 -6.72
N VAL A 23 -6.38 -4.54 -5.66
CA VAL A 23 -7.60 -4.15 -4.96
C VAL A 23 -7.22 -3.16 -3.86
N PRO A 24 -7.88 -2.00 -3.75
CA PRO A 24 -7.67 -1.06 -2.64
C PRO A 24 -7.86 -1.77 -1.30
N MET A 25 -6.89 -1.60 -0.40
CA MET A 25 -7.00 -2.10 0.97
C MET A 25 -7.96 -1.23 1.77
N THR A 26 -8.77 -1.85 2.62
CA THR A 26 -9.64 -1.12 3.57
C THR A 26 -8.83 -0.61 4.76
N GLU A 27 -9.36 0.37 5.50
CA GLU A 27 -8.71 0.88 6.71
C GLU A 27 -8.45 -0.21 7.75
N GLU A 28 -9.36 -1.18 7.87
CA GLU A 28 -9.18 -2.34 8.76
C GLU A 28 -8.01 -3.20 8.31
N GLN A 29 -7.92 -3.54 7.01
CA GLN A 29 -6.81 -4.31 6.47
C GLN A 29 -5.47 -3.57 6.70
N ILE A 30 -5.42 -2.26 6.49
CA ILE A 30 -4.23 -1.44 6.74
C ILE A 30 -3.87 -1.42 8.23
N LYS A 31 -4.85 -1.38 9.13
CA LYS A 31 -4.61 -1.38 10.57
C LYS A 31 -4.07 -2.71 11.08
N TYR A 32 -4.55 -3.83 10.53
CA TYR A 32 -4.09 -5.17 10.89
C TYR A 32 -2.80 -5.57 10.17
N SER A 33 -2.50 -4.92 9.05
CA SER A 33 -1.28 -5.15 8.27
C SER A 33 -0.33 -4.01 8.58
N ASP A 34 0.48 -4.17 9.62
CA ASP A 34 1.45 -3.16 10.03
C ASP A 34 2.19 -2.62 8.80
N ILE A 35 2.01 -1.32 8.54
CA ILE A 35 2.50 -0.66 7.31
C ILE A 35 4.04 -0.65 7.27
N ASP A 36 4.65 -0.81 8.44
CA ASP A 36 6.08 -1.03 8.63
C ASP A 36 6.56 -2.37 8.02
N ASP A 37 5.71 -3.40 7.97
CA ASP A 37 6.05 -4.73 7.44
C ASP A 37 5.60 -4.93 5.98
N LEU A 38 4.73 -4.06 5.46
CA LEU A 38 4.29 -4.13 4.07
C LEU A 38 5.38 -3.67 3.10
N GLU A 39 5.74 -4.53 2.15
CA GLU A 39 6.67 -4.19 1.09
C GLU A 39 5.96 -3.58 -0.11
N VAL A 40 6.57 -2.52 -0.66
CA VAL A 40 6.13 -1.93 -1.93
C VAL A 40 6.61 -2.80 -3.08
N ILE A 41 5.67 -3.40 -3.82
CA ILE A 41 5.94 -4.15 -5.04
C ILE A 41 6.03 -3.20 -6.25
N ALA A 42 5.09 -2.27 -6.36
CA ALA A 42 5.02 -1.35 -7.50
C ALA A 42 4.23 -0.10 -7.12
N THR A 43 4.48 1.00 -7.83
CA THR A 43 3.68 2.22 -7.73
C THR A 43 3.12 2.61 -9.08
N GLU A 44 1.89 3.07 -9.09
CA GLU A 44 1.10 3.40 -10.29
C GLU A 44 0.39 4.72 -10.02
N VAL A 45 0.33 5.63 -11.00
CA VAL A 45 -0.50 6.83 -10.89
C VAL A 45 -1.76 6.63 -11.72
N LYS A 46 -2.92 6.63 -11.06
CA LYS A 46 -4.22 6.45 -11.71
C LYS A 46 -5.11 7.63 -11.38
N ASN A 47 -5.62 8.31 -12.40
CA ASN A 47 -6.46 9.51 -12.24
C ASN A 47 -5.84 10.60 -11.33
N GLY A 48 -4.51 10.74 -11.34
CA GLY A 48 -3.79 11.71 -10.50
C GLY A 48 -3.58 11.28 -9.05
N VAL A 49 -3.98 10.06 -8.67
CA VAL A 49 -3.75 9.47 -7.34
C VAL A 49 -2.65 8.42 -7.42
N LEU A 50 -1.76 8.39 -6.42
CA LEU A 50 -0.73 7.38 -6.33
C LEU A 50 -1.29 6.09 -5.72
N HIS A 51 -1.31 5.02 -6.49
CA HIS A 51 -1.63 3.68 -6.05
C HIS A 51 -0.32 2.94 -5.74
N ILE A 52 -0.16 2.56 -4.48
CA ILE A 52 0.99 1.79 -4.00
C ILE A 52 0.54 0.34 -3.90
N ARG A 53 1.10 -0.53 -4.73
CA ARG A 53 0.86 -1.97 -4.68
C ARG A 53 1.78 -2.59 -3.66
N THR A 54 1.18 -3.21 -2.66
CA THR A 54 1.86 -3.92 -1.58
C THR A 54 1.87 -5.42 -1.82
N ASP A 55 2.72 -6.11 -1.09
CA ASP A 55 2.76 -7.57 -1.02
C ASP A 55 1.69 -8.17 -0.11
N TYR A 56 0.79 -7.33 0.44
CA TYR A 56 -0.33 -7.77 1.24
C TYR A 56 -1.14 -8.86 0.53
N ILE A 57 -1.28 -9.98 1.23
CA ILE A 57 -2.15 -11.10 0.87
C ILE A 57 -3.26 -11.14 1.91
N GLU A 58 -4.49 -11.00 1.45
CA GLU A 58 -5.66 -11.28 2.28
C GLU A 58 -5.63 -12.77 2.61
N LEU A 59 -5.23 -13.11 3.83
CA LEU A 59 -5.34 -14.46 4.37
C LEU A 59 -6.83 -14.72 4.60
N GLY A 60 -7.54 -15.07 3.53
CA GLY A 60 -8.88 -15.63 3.62
C GLY A 60 -8.80 -16.94 4.40
N CYS A 61 -9.33 -16.94 5.62
CA CYS A 61 -9.64 -18.15 6.35
C CYS A 61 -11.06 -18.61 5.99
#